data_AF-F9UAP2-F1
#
_entry.id   AF-F9UAP2-F1
#
_cell.length_a   1.000
_cell.length_b   1.000
_cell.length_c   1.000
_cell.angle_alpha   90.00
_cell.angle_beta   90.00
_cell.angle_gamma   90.00
#
_symmetry.space_group_name_H-M   'P 1'
#
loop_
_entity.id
_entity.type
_entity.pdbx_description
1 polymer ?
#
loop_
_entity_poly.entity_id
_entity_poly.type
_entity_poly.pdbx_seq_one_letter_code
_entity_poly.pdbx_strand_id
1 'polypeptide(L)'
;MESVAECPWNGWPNGRGIRNLVSNFILLEQRSDERSAAAWTQALEGGLEGLNVTVVQGTSDEAKGLLAHVERDLDAHHSTDLFHLQHAVSQAMSLSLKRAEQQAETAEAEAKARWQDECAAEQAYHRRRHGPGRPPAFAARIDEALSASVQASLAREQAHAHRAEAKALIGAFGEVDHPYEIQQGQAQTPEQLEARLGTLFTRLEAIAEEADLSERLRAHLAKAKRLTHSLVATLAFFFMMVNTWVQALDLAPAIEQAMLDDLIPALYLERVAARSTRAEPRHRLRALSAQRLAPLQQLSHPIQSLDPQTRHHLEQVAGECADLFQRSSSCVEGRNGFLALYQHGHHRLGPSKQQVLTALHNFAIKRPDGTTAAERFFAQPHPSLFEQVLERMPWPARPARRRPRQARQPYLVPVAA
;
A
#
# COMPACT_ATOMS: atom_id res chain seq x y z
N MET A 1 9.04 3.53 -21.86
CA MET A 1 7.66 3.07 -21.55
C MET A 1 7.43 3.25 -20.07
N GLU A 2 6.27 3.72 -19.65
CA GLU A 2 6.04 4.09 -18.25
C GLU A 2 4.83 3.40 -17.63
N SER A 3 5.00 2.98 -16.38
CA SER A 3 3.92 2.55 -15.50
C SER A 3 3.45 3.74 -14.67
N VAL A 4 2.17 4.06 -14.83
CA VAL A 4 1.53 5.21 -14.21
C VAL A 4 0.59 4.73 -13.11
N ALA A 5 0.50 5.46 -12.00
CA ALA A 5 -0.53 5.24 -11.00
C ALA A 5 -1.50 6.39 -10.90
N GLU A 6 -2.77 6.03 -10.74
CA GLU A 6 -3.91 6.93 -10.67
C GLU A 6 -4.78 6.56 -9.46
N CYS A 7 -5.17 7.53 -8.65
CA CYS A 7 -6.05 7.25 -7.50
C CYS A 7 -6.97 8.45 -7.19
N PRO A 8 -8.28 8.22 -6.96
CA PRO A 8 -9.17 9.17 -6.32
C PRO A 8 -9.12 9.01 -4.78
N TRP A 9 -8.78 10.06 -4.03
CA TRP A 9 -8.73 10.01 -2.56
C TRP A 9 -9.88 10.74 -1.85
N ASN A 10 -10.34 10.17 -0.73
CA ASN A 10 -11.44 10.70 0.11
C ASN A 10 -11.02 11.75 1.15
N GLY A 11 -9.71 11.88 1.46
CA GLY A 11 -9.19 12.90 2.38
C GLY A 11 -8.73 14.22 1.72
N TRP A 12 -8.61 14.22 0.39
CA TRP A 12 -8.46 15.43 -0.42
C TRP A 12 -9.61 15.45 -1.44
N PRO A 13 -10.81 15.96 -1.04
CA PRO A 13 -11.99 15.86 -1.87
C PRO A 13 -11.69 16.45 -3.24
N ASN A 14 -12.02 15.67 -4.27
CA ASN A 14 -11.85 16.04 -5.68
C ASN A 14 -10.39 16.12 -6.15
N GLY A 15 -9.45 15.46 -5.46
CA GLY A 15 -8.07 15.34 -5.92
C GLY A 15 -7.89 14.35 -7.07
N ARG A 16 -7.14 14.74 -8.11
CA ARG A 16 -6.67 13.90 -9.23
C ARG A 16 -5.15 13.93 -9.26
N GLY A 17 -4.51 12.77 -9.20
CA GLY A 17 -3.06 12.64 -9.27
C GLY A 17 -2.66 11.52 -10.21
N ILE A 18 -1.68 11.81 -11.06
CA ILE A 18 -1.08 10.89 -12.03
C ILE A 18 0.42 10.96 -11.84
N ARG A 19 1.08 9.81 -11.70
CA ARG A 19 2.53 9.77 -11.48
C ARG A 19 3.16 8.52 -12.08
N ASN A 20 4.44 8.63 -12.41
CA ASN A 20 5.27 7.47 -12.68
C ASN A 20 5.67 6.77 -11.36
N LEU A 21 5.41 5.47 -11.25
CA LEU A 21 5.62 4.71 -10.02
C LEU A 21 7.09 4.41 -9.71
N VAL A 22 7.93 4.33 -10.74
CA VAL A 22 9.34 3.96 -10.63
C VAL A 22 10.16 5.16 -10.16
N SER A 23 10.08 6.25 -10.94
CA SER A 23 10.79 7.50 -10.67
C SER A 23 10.16 8.29 -9.54
N ASN A 24 8.88 8.03 -9.21
CA ASN A 24 8.06 8.81 -8.28
C ASN A 24 7.75 10.23 -8.80
N PHE A 25 7.96 10.48 -10.09
CA PHE A 25 7.70 11.77 -10.74
C PHE A 25 6.20 12.00 -10.91
N ILE A 26 5.73 13.16 -10.49
CA ILE A 26 4.32 13.55 -10.60
C ILE A 26 4.13 14.20 -11.98
N LEU A 27 3.34 13.55 -12.83
CA LEU A 27 2.95 14.04 -14.16
C LEU A 27 1.84 15.08 -14.03
N LEU A 28 0.85 14.79 -13.19
CA LEU A 28 -0.28 15.66 -12.94
C LEU A 28 -0.71 15.59 -11.48
N GLU A 29 -1.02 16.75 -10.89
CA GLU A 29 -1.67 16.85 -9.60
C GLU A 29 -2.63 18.03 -9.69
N GLN A 30 -3.95 17.79 -9.67
CA GLN A 30 -4.97 18.84 -9.79
C GLN A 30 -6.24 18.50 -9.00
N ARG A 31 -7.13 19.50 -8.83
CA ARG A 31 -8.49 19.26 -8.34
C ARG A 31 -9.46 19.14 -9.51
N SER A 32 -10.32 18.12 -9.47
CA SER A 32 -11.38 17.88 -10.44
C SER A 32 -12.53 17.13 -9.76
N ASP A 33 -13.74 17.67 -9.91
CA ASP A 33 -14.98 17.04 -9.45
C ASP A 33 -15.44 15.96 -10.45
N GLU A 34 -15.00 16.05 -11.70
CA GLU A 34 -15.31 15.07 -12.75
C GLU A 34 -14.40 13.82 -12.64
N ARG A 35 -15.03 12.65 -12.70
CA ARG A 35 -14.39 11.32 -12.57
C ARG A 35 -14.68 10.39 -13.75
N SER A 36 -15.11 10.94 -14.88
CA SER A 36 -15.33 10.18 -16.11
C SER A 36 -14.00 9.76 -16.74
N ALA A 37 -14.02 8.70 -17.54
CA ALA A 37 -12.87 8.28 -18.34
C ALA A 37 -12.33 9.44 -19.19
N ALA A 38 -13.20 10.12 -19.95
CA ALA A 38 -12.82 11.27 -20.77
C ALA A 38 -12.09 12.37 -19.98
N ALA A 39 -12.55 12.65 -18.75
CA ALA A 39 -11.90 13.66 -17.92
C ALA A 39 -10.51 13.20 -17.48
N TRP A 40 -10.30 11.91 -17.17
CA TRP A 40 -8.97 11.35 -16.90
C TRP A 40 -8.07 11.39 -18.15
N THR A 41 -8.59 10.97 -19.30
CA THR A 41 -7.87 11.00 -20.59
C THR A 41 -7.35 12.38 -20.93
N GLN A 42 -8.22 13.40 -20.89
CA GLN A 42 -7.81 14.78 -21.15
C GLN A 42 -6.75 15.29 -20.16
N ALA A 43 -6.85 14.88 -18.90
CA ALA A 43 -5.88 15.26 -17.87
C ALA A 43 -4.52 14.62 -18.12
N LEU A 44 -4.49 13.33 -18.46
CA LEU A 44 -3.26 12.64 -18.76
C LEU A 44 -2.62 13.20 -20.03
N GLU A 45 -3.38 13.43 -21.10
CA GLU A 45 -2.90 14.07 -22.33
C GLU A 45 -2.19 15.39 -22.03
N GLY A 46 -2.79 16.26 -21.21
CA GLY A 46 -2.15 17.51 -20.79
C GLY A 46 -0.90 17.29 -19.91
N GLY A 47 -0.88 16.26 -19.07
CA GLY A 47 0.30 15.90 -18.26
C GLY A 47 1.44 15.27 -19.07
N LEU A 48 1.13 14.69 -20.23
CA LEU A 48 2.09 14.07 -21.14
C LEU A 48 2.53 14.99 -22.28
N GLU A 49 1.98 16.21 -22.37
CA GLU A 49 2.31 17.15 -23.45
C GLU A 49 3.82 17.43 -23.51
N GLY A 50 4.41 17.19 -24.68
CA GLY A 50 5.84 17.38 -24.93
C GLY A 50 6.75 16.26 -24.38
N LEU A 51 6.19 15.23 -23.74
CA LEU A 51 6.94 14.06 -23.27
C LEU A 51 6.90 12.95 -24.33
N ASN A 52 8.06 12.38 -24.63
CA ASN A 52 8.15 11.20 -25.50
C ASN A 52 7.96 9.92 -24.68
N VAL A 53 6.76 9.74 -24.15
CA VAL A 53 6.42 8.59 -23.29
C VAL A 53 5.18 7.87 -23.81
N THR A 54 5.19 6.54 -23.64
CA THR A 54 4.05 5.67 -23.90
C THR A 54 3.64 5.03 -22.59
N VAL A 55 2.38 5.19 -22.22
CA VAL A 55 1.79 4.54 -21.04
C VAL A 55 1.39 3.13 -21.44
N VAL A 56 2.00 2.14 -20.77
CA VAL A 56 1.73 0.71 -21.05
C VAL A 56 0.94 0.06 -19.92
N GLN A 57 0.89 0.69 -18.76
CA GLN A 57 0.17 0.20 -17.59
C GLN A 57 -0.34 1.35 -16.71
N GLY A 58 -1.56 1.20 -16.20
CA GLY A 58 -2.15 2.03 -15.16
C GLY A 58 -2.46 1.23 -13.89
N THR A 59 -1.79 1.54 -12.77
CA THR A 59 -2.10 0.94 -11.46
C THR A 59 -3.04 1.85 -10.68
N SER A 60 -4.24 1.37 -10.36
CA SER A 60 -5.27 2.20 -9.72
C SER A 60 -6.29 1.39 -8.91
N ASP A 61 -7.29 2.09 -8.37
CA ASP A 61 -8.48 1.46 -7.82
C ASP A 61 -9.41 0.91 -8.93
N GLU A 62 -10.48 0.23 -8.50
CA GLU A 62 -11.47 -0.38 -9.40
C GLU A 62 -12.57 0.62 -9.82
N ALA A 63 -12.28 1.92 -9.84
CA ALA A 63 -13.25 2.90 -10.28
C ALA A 63 -13.48 2.76 -11.79
N LYS A 64 -14.75 2.64 -12.19
CA LYS A 64 -15.15 2.45 -13.59
C LYS A 64 -14.58 3.49 -14.56
N GLY A 65 -14.41 4.73 -14.10
CA GLY A 65 -13.82 5.81 -14.91
C GLY A 65 -12.33 5.58 -15.19
N LEU A 66 -11.59 5.03 -14.22
CA LEU A 66 -10.17 4.69 -14.36
C LEU A 66 -9.98 3.44 -15.22
N LEU A 67 -10.78 2.40 -14.99
CA LEU A 67 -10.78 1.19 -15.83
C LEU A 67 -10.99 1.54 -17.31
N ALA A 68 -12.05 2.30 -17.61
CA ALA A 68 -12.34 2.70 -18.98
C ALA A 68 -11.27 3.64 -19.57
N HIS A 69 -10.66 4.51 -18.76
CA HIS A 69 -9.55 5.35 -19.20
C HIS A 69 -8.33 4.52 -19.59
N VAL A 70 -7.88 3.64 -18.70
CA VAL A 70 -6.66 2.84 -18.88
C VAL A 70 -6.84 1.79 -19.98
N GLU A 71 -7.88 0.97 -19.91
CA GLU A 71 -8.04 -0.18 -20.81
C GLU A 71 -8.53 0.23 -22.20
N ARG A 72 -9.45 1.20 -22.30
CA ARG A 72 -10.10 1.53 -23.57
C ARG A 72 -9.50 2.77 -24.23
N ASP A 73 -9.27 3.83 -23.47
CA ASP A 73 -8.82 5.09 -24.05
C ASP A 73 -7.30 5.12 -24.27
N LEU A 74 -6.51 4.47 -23.40
CA LEU A 74 -5.05 4.35 -23.55
C LEU A 74 -4.56 3.05 -24.20
N ASP A 75 -5.42 2.04 -24.33
CA ASP A 75 -5.03 0.68 -24.73
C ASP A 75 -3.89 0.12 -23.85
N ALA A 76 -3.93 0.44 -22.56
CA ALA A 76 -2.92 0.07 -21.56
C ALA A 76 -3.46 -0.99 -20.60
N HIS A 77 -2.55 -1.75 -19.99
CA HIS A 77 -2.94 -2.76 -19.00
C HIS A 77 -3.37 -2.10 -17.68
N HIS A 78 -4.57 -2.40 -17.19
CA HIS A 78 -4.96 -2.01 -15.83
C HIS A 78 -4.42 -3.02 -14.82
N SER A 79 -3.74 -2.52 -13.79
CA SER A 79 -3.34 -3.31 -12.64
C SER A 79 -4.07 -2.87 -11.39
N THR A 80 -4.82 -3.77 -10.77
CA THR A 80 -5.41 -3.53 -9.45
C THR A 80 -4.31 -3.32 -8.41
N ASP A 81 -4.42 -2.26 -7.62
CA ASP A 81 -3.58 -2.08 -6.44
C ASP A 81 -3.96 -3.10 -5.34
N LEU A 82 -2.98 -3.89 -4.90
CA LEU A 82 -3.11 -4.91 -3.85
C LEU A 82 -3.73 -4.35 -2.56
N PHE A 83 -3.47 -3.08 -2.25
CA PHE A 83 -4.07 -2.42 -1.10
C PHE A 83 -5.60 -2.48 -1.15
N HIS A 84 -6.24 -2.33 -2.32
CA HIS A 84 -7.70 -2.39 -2.42
C HIS A 84 -8.25 -3.79 -2.15
N LEU A 85 -7.53 -4.84 -2.58
CA LEU A 85 -7.88 -6.21 -2.21
C LEU A 85 -7.81 -6.41 -0.70
N GLN A 86 -6.66 -6.10 -0.09
CA GLN A 86 -6.47 -6.24 1.35
C GLN A 86 -7.46 -5.38 2.16
N HIS A 87 -7.72 -4.16 1.70
CA HIS A 87 -8.68 -3.25 2.31
C HIS A 87 -10.10 -3.80 2.22
N ALA A 88 -10.54 -4.31 1.07
CA ALA A 88 -11.86 -4.88 0.89
C ALA A 88 -12.09 -6.10 1.80
N VAL A 89 -11.10 -7.00 1.90
CA VAL A 89 -11.14 -8.14 2.84
C VAL A 89 -11.18 -7.65 4.29
N SER A 90 -10.35 -6.67 4.64
CA SER A 90 -10.33 -6.10 5.99
C SER A 90 -11.65 -5.44 6.36
N GLN A 91 -12.31 -4.73 5.44
CA GLN A 91 -13.65 -4.16 5.64
C GLN A 91 -14.71 -5.25 5.87
N ALA A 92 -14.57 -6.41 5.23
CA ALA A 92 -15.50 -7.52 5.41
C ALA A 92 -15.35 -8.19 6.78
N MET A 93 -14.14 -8.28 7.33
CA MET A 93 -13.87 -9.19 8.46
C MET A 93 -13.33 -8.52 9.72
N SER A 94 -12.39 -7.57 9.60
CA SER A 94 -11.55 -7.13 10.72
C SER A 94 -12.34 -6.57 11.91
N LEU A 95 -13.33 -5.71 11.65
CA LEU A 95 -14.11 -5.09 12.72
C LEU A 95 -15.06 -6.07 13.38
N SER A 96 -15.69 -6.95 12.60
CA SER A 96 -16.65 -7.93 13.11
C SER A 96 -15.96 -9.01 13.95
N LEU A 97 -14.81 -9.52 13.48
CA LEU A 97 -14.00 -10.47 14.26
C LEU A 97 -13.46 -9.84 15.56
N LYS A 98 -13.06 -8.55 15.52
CA LYS A 98 -12.67 -7.83 16.74
C LYS A 98 -13.84 -7.70 17.73
N ARG A 99 -15.05 -7.41 17.24
CA ARG A 99 -16.24 -7.32 18.11
C ARG A 99 -16.60 -8.68 18.70
N ALA A 100 -16.51 -9.76 17.91
CA ALA A 100 -16.74 -11.12 18.39
C ALA A 100 -15.75 -11.51 19.49
N GLU A 101 -14.45 -11.19 19.31
CA GLU A 101 -13.41 -11.40 20.32
C GLU A 101 -13.75 -10.64 21.62
N GLN A 102 -14.10 -9.35 21.54
CA GLN A 102 -14.46 -8.54 22.71
C GLN A 102 -15.74 -9.04 23.42
N GLN A 103 -16.72 -9.53 22.66
CA GLN A 103 -17.94 -10.12 23.21
C GLN A 103 -17.61 -11.43 23.94
N ALA A 104 -16.77 -12.28 23.36
CA ALA A 104 -16.36 -13.52 23.99
C ALA A 104 -15.51 -13.29 25.26
N GLU A 105 -14.62 -12.28 25.26
CA GLU A 105 -13.89 -11.83 26.46
C GLU A 105 -14.84 -11.40 27.58
N THR A 106 -15.87 -10.61 27.23
CA THR A 106 -16.88 -10.15 28.20
C THR A 106 -17.69 -11.33 28.75
N ALA A 107 -18.13 -12.23 27.87
CA ALA A 107 -18.89 -13.42 28.25
C ALA A 107 -18.08 -14.39 29.13
N GLU A 108 -16.78 -14.57 28.87
CA GLU A 108 -15.90 -15.36 29.74
C GLU A 108 -15.80 -14.73 31.13
N ALA A 109 -15.60 -13.41 31.20
CA ALA A 109 -15.52 -12.71 32.47
C ALA A 109 -16.82 -12.83 33.28
N GLU A 110 -17.98 -12.65 32.63
CA GLU A 110 -19.30 -12.80 33.27
C GLU A 110 -19.57 -14.24 33.72
N ALA A 111 -19.27 -15.24 32.89
CA ALA A 111 -19.47 -16.64 33.23
C ALA A 111 -18.57 -17.07 34.40
N LYS A 112 -17.32 -16.60 34.40
CA LYS A 112 -16.36 -16.84 35.49
C LYS A 112 -16.81 -16.17 36.80
N ALA A 113 -17.30 -14.93 36.72
CA ALA A 113 -17.85 -14.23 37.89
C ALA A 113 -19.07 -14.97 38.45
N ARG A 114 -20.00 -15.42 37.60
CA ARG A 114 -21.15 -16.23 38.01
C ARG A 114 -20.72 -17.52 38.72
N TRP A 115 -19.73 -18.24 38.19
CA TRP A 115 -19.20 -19.43 38.85
C TRP A 115 -18.60 -19.12 40.23
N GLN A 116 -17.87 -18.02 40.36
CA GLN A 116 -17.32 -17.56 41.64
C GLN A 116 -18.42 -17.17 42.64
N ASP A 117 -19.48 -16.50 42.18
CA ASP A 117 -20.62 -16.12 42.99
C ASP A 117 -21.39 -17.34 43.51
N GLU A 118 -21.58 -18.38 42.70
CA GLU A 118 -22.21 -19.64 43.13
C GLU A 118 -21.37 -20.37 44.19
N CYS A 119 -20.05 -20.45 44.01
CA CYS A 119 -19.12 -20.97 45.01
C CYS A 119 -19.16 -20.16 46.32
N ALA A 120 -19.18 -18.82 46.22
CA ALA A 120 -19.25 -17.94 47.38
C ALA A 120 -20.61 -18.04 48.10
N ALA A 121 -21.71 -18.22 47.36
CA ALA A 121 -23.05 -18.41 47.91
C ALA A 121 -23.16 -19.70 48.72
N GLU A 122 -22.60 -20.82 48.24
CA GLU A 122 -22.52 -22.08 49.00
C GLU A 122 -21.74 -21.90 50.30
N GLN A 123 -20.54 -21.28 50.23
CA GLN A 123 -19.73 -21.02 51.42
C GLN A 123 -20.45 -20.10 52.42
N ALA A 124 -21.11 -19.05 51.94
CA ALA A 124 -21.86 -18.12 52.77
C ALA A 124 -23.09 -18.79 53.42
N TYR A 125 -23.75 -19.71 52.71
CA TYR A 125 -24.79 -20.55 53.27
C TYR A 125 -24.23 -21.38 54.43
N HIS A 126 -23.15 -22.13 54.25
CA HIS A 126 -22.60 -22.97 55.32
C HIS A 126 -22.06 -22.19 56.54
N ARG A 127 -21.75 -20.90 56.41
CA ARG A 127 -21.31 -20.04 57.52
C ARG A 127 -22.45 -19.52 58.40
N ARG A 128 -23.70 -19.53 57.92
CA ARG A 128 -24.87 -19.01 58.65
C ARG A 128 -25.69 -20.15 59.24
N ARG A 129 -26.39 -19.86 60.35
CA ARG A 129 -27.33 -20.79 60.97
C ARG A 129 -28.67 -20.69 60.22
N HIS A 130 -29.17 -21.81 59.71
CA HIS A 130 -30.44 -21.86 58.95
C HIS A 130 -31.50 -22.67 59.69
N GLY A 131 -32.76 -22.33 59.44
CA GLY A 131 -33.91 -23.09 59.95
C GLY A 131 -34.06 -24.46 59.26
N PRO A 132 -35.01 -25.29 59.70
CA PRO A 132 -35.27 -26.59 59.07
C PRO A 132 -35.76 -26.41 57.62
N GLY A 133 -35.05 -27.02 56.67
CA GLY A 133 -35.36 -26.95 55.24
C GLY A 133 -34.30 -27.63 54.37
N ARG A 134 -34.65 -27.96 53.13
CA ARG A 134 -33.71 -28.52 52.14
C ARG A 134 -32.79 -27.40 51.63
N PRO A 135 -31.45 -27.57 51.62
CA PRO A 135 -30.55 -26.58 51.07
C PRO A 135 -30.79 -26.38 49.56
N PRO A 136 -30.48 -25.19 49.01
CA PRO A 136 -30.41 -24.98 47.57
C PRO A 136 -29.52 -26.02 46.89
N ALA A 137 -29.79 -26.30 45.61
CA ALA A 137 -29.01 -27.26 44.81
C ALA A 137 -27.65 -26.68 44.37
N PHE A 138 -26.77 -26.35 45.33
CA PHE A 138 -25.49 -25.69 45.07
C PHE A 138 -24.58 -26.48 44.13
N ALA A 139 -24.43 -27.78 44.34
CA ALA A 139 -23.62 -28.64 43.46
C ALA A 139 -24.04 -28.52 41.98
N ALA A 140 -25.34 -28.64 41.68
CA ALA A 140 -25.84 -28.51 40.32
C ALA A 140 -25.63 -27.11 39.73
N ARG A 141 -25.81 -26.05 40.53
CA ARG A 141 -25.61 -24.66 40.10
C ARG A 141 -24.13 -24.34 39.84
N ILE A 142 -23.24 -24.84 40.69
CA ILE A 142 -21.78 -24.69 40.53
C ILE A 142 -21.32 -25.46 39.31
N ASP A 143 -21.79 -26.70 39.10
CA ASP A 143 -21.44 -27.51 37.93
C ASP A 143 -21.93 -26.86 36.62
N GLU A 144 -23.15 -26.31 36.61
CA GLU A 144 -23.70 -25.57 35.47
C GLU A 144 -22.87 -24.30 35.19
N ALA A 145 -22.57 -23.50 36.21
CA ALA A 145 -21.81 -22.26 36.07
C ALA A 145 -20.34 -22.54 35.67
N LEU A 146 -19.74 -23.61 36.18
CA LEU A 146 -18.41 -24.06 35.78
C LEU A 146 -18.42 -24.48 34.30
N SER A 147 -19.39 -25.29 33.89
CA SER A 147 -19.55 -25.71 32.50
C SER A 147 -19.71 -24.51 31.57
N ALA A 148 -20.54 -23.54 31.94
CA ALA A 148 -20.70 -22.30 31.20
C ALA A 148 -19.40 -21.48 31.13
N SER A 149 -18.63 -21.40 32.22
CA SER A 149 -17.32 -20.72 32.24
C SER A 149 -16.30 -21.41 31.33
N VAL A 150 -16.27 -22.74 31.29
CA VAL A 150 -15.38 -23.49 30.39
C VAL A 150 -15.77 -23.25 28.93
N GLN A 151 -17.08 -23.32 28.61
CA GLN A 151 -17.56 -23.05 27.24
C GLN A 151 -17.25 -21.62 26.80
N ALA A 152 -17.45 -20.63 27.67
CA ALA A 152 -17.13 -19.23 27.37
C ALA A 152 -15.63 -19.02 27.15
N SER A 153 -14.76 -19.73 27.90
CA SER A 153 -13.31 -19.69 27.70
C SER A 153 -12.90 -20.26 26.35
N LEU A 154 -13.44 -21.43 25.97
CA LEU A 154 -13.22 -22.03 24.65
C LEU A 154 -13.69 -21.12 23.51
N ALA A 155 -14.87 -20.50 23.66
CA ALA A 155 -15.40 -19.57 22.67
C ALA A 155 -14.50 -18.33 22.50
N ARG A 156 -13.91 -17.82 23.59
CA ARG A 156 -12.93 -16.72 23.53
C ARG A 156 -11.67 -17.13 22.79
N GLU A 157 -11.13 -18.31 23.08
CA GLU A 157 -9.94 -18.82 22.39
C GLU A 157 -10.19 -18.98 20.89
N GLN A 158 -11.35 -19.51 20.49
CA GLN A 158 -11.76 -19.63 19.10
C GLN A 158 -11.90 -18.25 18.43
N ALA A 159 -12.58 -17.29 19.06
CA ALA A 159 -12.74 -15.95 18.51
C ALA A 159 -11.40 -15.23 18.32
N HIS A 160 -10.48 -15.38 19.29
CA HIS A 160 -9.11 -14.88 19.18
C HIS A 160 -8.35 -15.57 18.03
N ALA A 161 -8.45 -16.89 17.91
CA ALA A 161 -7.81 -17.66 16.84
C ALA A 161 -8.30 -17.24 15.45
N HIS A 162 -9.62 -17.14 15.23
CA HIS A 162 -10.22 -16.68 13.98
C HIS A 162 -9.69 -15.29 13.58
N ARG A 163 -9.63 -14.36 14.54
CA ARG A 163 -9.12 -13.01 14.28
C ARG A 163 -7.63 -13.01 13.95
N ALA A 164 -6.82 -13.74 14.72
CA ALA A 164 -5.39 -13.83 14.49
C ALA A 164 -5.07 -14.44 13.13
N GLU A 165 -5.77 -15.52 12.77
CA GLU A 165 -5.63 -16.21 11.50
C GLU A 165 -6.08 -15.33 10.33
N ALA A 166 -7.26 -14.71 10.40
CA ALA A 166 -7.73 -13.79 9.36
C ALA A 166 -6.75 -12.63 9.13
N LYS A 167 -6.17 -12.07 10.20
CA LYS A 167 -5.13 -11.04 10.10
C LYS A 167 -3.87 -11.57 9.39
N ALA A 168 -3.44 -12.79 9.69
CA ALA A 168 -2.29 -13.42 9.03
C ALA A 168 -2.56 -13.67 7.54
N LEU A 169 -3.76 -14.17 7.20
CA LEU A 169 -4.19 -14.41 5.81
C LEU A 169 -4.28 -13.11 4.99
N ILE A 170 -4.78 -12.01 5.59
CA ILE A 170 -4.78 -10.69 4.94
C ILE A 170 -3.34 -10.24 4.64
N GLY A 171 -2.40 -10.47 5.58
CA GLY A 171 -0.98 -10.21 5.37
C GLY A 171 -0.38 -11.08 4.26
N ALA A 172 -0.80 -12.34 4.14
CA ALA A 172 -0.28 -13.30 3.17
C ALA A 172 -0.54 -12.90 1.71
N PHE A 173 -1.59 -12.13 1.40
CA PHE A 173 -1.75 -11.53 0.07
C PHE A 173 -0.50 -10.71 -0.34
N GLY A 174 0.08 -10.00 0.63
CA GLY A 174 1.34 -9.23 0.49
C GLY A 174 2.58 -10.08 0.17
N GLU A 175 2.54 -11.38 0.42
CA GLU A 175 3.66 -12.29 0.22
C GLU A 175 3.48 -13.16 -1.05
N VAL A 176 2.24 -13.27 -1.54
CA VAL A 176 1.87 -14.10 -2.71
C VAL A 176 1.88 -13.29 -4.01
N ASP A 177 1.46 -12.03 -3.95
CA ASP A 177 1.34 -11.14 -5.12
C ASP A 177 2.72 -10.63 -5.60
N HIS A 178 3.51 -11.54 -6.17
CA HIS A 178 4.82 -11.27 -6.75
C HIS A 178 5.03 -12.11 -8.01
N PRO A 179 5.74 -11.61 -9.04
CA PRO A 179 6.10 -12.39 -10.21
C PRO A 179 7.15 -13.45 -9.89
N TYR A 180 7.99 -13.18 -8.90
CA TYR A 180 8.98 -14.12 -8.41
C TYR A 180 8.71 -14.43 -6.95
N GLU A 181 8.66 -15.72 -6.61
CA GLU A 181 8.39 -16.18 -5.26
C GLU A 181 9.43 -15.64 -4.27
N ILE A 182 8.97 -14.96 -3.23
CA ILE A 182 9.86 -14.36 -2.23
C ILE A 182 10.67 -15.38 -1.42
N GLN A 183 10.32 -16.67 -1.46
CA GLN A 183 11.01 -17.74 -0.72
C GLN A 183 12.17 -18.33 -1.52
N GLN A 184 11.95 -18.63 -2.80
CA GLN A 184 12.89 -19.36 -3.68
C GLN A 184 13.34 -18.56 -4.90
N GLY A 185 12.70 -17.42 -5.18
CA GLY A 185 13.05 -16.52 -6.28
C GLY A 185 12.69 -17.08 -7.65
N GLN A 186 11.83 -18.09 -7.69
CA GLN A 186 11.38 -18.72 -8.93
C GLN A 186 10.22 -17.92 -9.53
N ALA A 187 10.15 -17.89 -10.85
CA ALA A 187 9.02 -17.31 -11.55
C ALA A 187 7.73 -18.06 -11.19
N GLN A 188 6.69 -17.31 -10.87
CA GLN A 188 5.36 -17.83 -10.56
C GLN A 188 4.49 -17.79 -11.82
N THR A 189 3.72 -18.84 -12.10
CA THR A 189 2.75 -18.81 -13.20
C THR A 189 1.40 -18.19 -12.77
N PRO A 190 0.59 -17.68 -13.71
CA PRO A 190 -0.78 -17.22 -13.44
C PRO A 190 -1.62 -18.25 -12.66
N GLU A 191 -1.52 -19.53 -13.01
CA GLU A 191 -2.27 -20.62 -12.39
C GLU A 191 -1.82 -20.87 -10.94
N GLN A 192 -0.50 -20.79 -10.69
CA GLN A 192 0.04 -20.91 -9.34
C GLN A 192 -0.42 -19.74 -8.46
N LEU A 193 -0.39 -18.51 -8.98
CA LEU A 193 -0.90 -17.33 -8.28
C LEU A 193 -2.39 -17.49 -7.96
N GLU A 194 -3.20 -17.88 -8.93
CA GLU A 194 -4.64 -18.09 -8.76
C GLU A 194 -4.93 -19.14 -7.69
N ALA A 195 -4.24 -20.30 -7.73
CA ALA A 195 -4.42 -21.36 -6.75
C ALA A 195 -4.05 -20.91 -5.32
N ARG A 196 -2.95 -20.16 -5.16
CA ARG A 196 -2.52 -19.63 -3.86
C ARG A 196 -3.51 -18.60 -3.32
N LEU A 197 -3.95 -17.66 -4.14
CA LEU A 197 -4.98 -16.67 -3.77
C LEU A 197 -6.31 -17.37 -3.42
N GLY A 198 -6.72 -18.37 -4.20
CA GLY A 198 -7.91 -19.18 -3.96
C GLY A 198 -7.86 -19.95 -2.64
N THR A 199 -6.68 -20.46 -2.27
CA THR A 199 -6.46 -21.10 -0.97
C THR A 199 -6.66 -20.12 0.19
N LEU A 200 -6.10 -18.91 0.09
CA LEU A 200 -6.30 -17.86 1.09
C LEU A 200 -7.78 -17.49 1.23
N PHE A 201 -8.49 -17.30 0.11
CA PHE A 201 -9.91 -16.98 0.11
C PHE A 201 -10.76 -18.10 0.69
N THR A 202 -10.50 -19.35 0.34
CA THR A 202 -11.22 -20.50 0.90
C THR A 202 -11.13 -20.52 2.43
N ARG A 203 -9.95 -20.24 3.00
CA ARG A 203 -9.81 -20.19 4.46
C ARG A 203 -10.50 -18.97 5.08
N LEU A 204 -10.44 -17.80 4.44
CA LEU A 204 -11.17 -16.61 4.89
C LEU A 204 -12.70 -16.81 4.86
N GLU A 205 -13.21 -17.48 3.83
CA GLU A 205 -14.62 -17.86 3.71
C GLU A 205 -15.03 -18.82 4.83
N ALA A 206 -14.22 -19.83 5.13
CA ALA A 206 -14.44 -20.73 6.26
C ALA A 206 -14.48 -19.99 7.60
N ILE A 207 -13.52 -19.09 7.87
CA ILE A 207 -13.53 -18.25 9.08
C ILE A 207 -14.80 -17.38 9.15
N ALA A 208 -15.27 -16.86 8.01
CA ALA A 208 -16.48 -16.06 7.95
C ALA A 208 -17.74 -16.86 8.30
N GLU A 209 -17.78 -18.15 7.95
CA GLU A 209 -18.84 -19.08 8.33
C GLU A 209 -18.73 -19.51 9.80
N GLU A 210 -17.54 -19.91 10.24
CA GLU A 210 -17.24 -20.33 11.62
C GLU A 210 -17.52 -19.22 12.64
N ALA A 211 -17.29 -17.94 12.27
CA ALA A 211 -17.56 -16.77 13.09
C ALA A 211 -18.98 -16.18 12.90
N ASP A 212 -19.86 -16.86 12.15
CA ASP A 212 -21.22 -16.44 11.81
C ASP A 212 -21.33 -14.99 11.33
N LEU A 213 -20.42 -14.58 10.43
CA LEU A 213 -20.47 -13.23 9.87
C LEU A 213 -21.76 -13.06 9.05
N SER A 214 -22.37 -11.87 9.10
CA SER A 214 -23.61 -11.61 8.33
C SER A 214 -23.43 -11.84 6.82
N GLU A 215 -24.52 -12.20 6.14
CA GLU A 215 -24.55 -12.39 4.67
C GLU A 215 -23.96 -11.20 3.91
N ARG A 216 -24.24 -9.97 4.37
CA ARG A 216 -23.66 -8.73 3.82
C ARG A 216 -22.13 -8.75 3.81
N LEU A 217 -21.50 -9.18 4.90
CA LEU A 217 -20.05 -9.23 5.02
C LEU A 217 -19.45 -10.35 4.18
N ARG A 218 -20.12 -11.51 4.11
CA ARG A 218 -19.76 -12.59 3.19
C ARG A 218 -19.83 -12.14 1.72
N ALA A 219 -20.85 -11.35 1.35
CA ALA A 219 -20.97 -10.77 0.03
C ALA A 219 -19.86 -9.74 -0.28
N HIS A 220 -19.43 -8.94 0.71
CA HIS A 220 -18.26 -8.07 0.57
C HIS A 220 -16.97 -8.88 0.34
N LEU A 221 -16.77 -9.98 1.07
CA LEU A 221 -15.64 -10.88 0.87
C LEU A 221 -15.65 -11.51 -0.53
N ALA A 222 -16.81 -11.99 -0.99
CA ALA A 222 -16.99 -12.54 -2.33
C ALA A 222 -16.72 -11.50 -3.44
N LYS A 223 -17.04 -10.22 -3.20
CA LYS A 223 -16.67 -9.13 -4.13
C LYS A 223 -15.17 -8.92 -4.16
N ALA A 224 -14.48 -8.96 -3.01
CA ALA A 224 -13.03 -8.85 -2.95
C ALA A 224 -12.33 -9.99 -3.70
N LYS A 225 -12.83 -11.22 -3.58
CA LYS A 225 -12.33 -12.41 -4.30
C LYS A 225 -12.31 -12.24 -5.82
N ARG A 226 -13.21 -11.45 -6.40
CA ARG A 226 -13.23 -11.20 -7.85
C ARG A 226 -12.00 -10.44 -8.35
N LEU A 227 -11.32 -9.69 -7.48
CA LEU A 227 -10.09 -8.97 -7.83
C LEU A 227 -8.90 -9.89 -8.05
N THR A 228 -8.99 -11.17 -7.63
CA THR A 228 -7.98 -12.18 -7.93
C THR A 228 -7.73 -12.30 -9.44
N HIS A 229 -8.78 -12.20 -10.26
CA HIS A 229 -8.63 -12.29 -11.71
C HIS A 229 -7.74 -11.17 -12.27
N SER A 230 -7.90 -9.94 -11.78
CA SER A 230 -7.09 -8.81 -12.23
C SER A 230 -5.62 -8.94 -11.79
N LEU A 231 -5.35 -9.38 -10.55
CA LEU A 231 -3.98 -9.64 -10.11
C LEU A 231 -3.28 -10.72 -10.96
N VAL A 232 -4.02 -11.79 -11.29
CA VAL A 232 -3.53 -12.87 -12.17
C VAL A 232 -3.30 -12.35 -13.59
N ALA A 233 -4.18 -11.50 -14.11
CA ALA A 233 -4.01 -10.85 -15.41
C ALA A 233 -2.77 -9.95 -15.44
N THR A 234 -2.50 -9.18 -14.38
CA THR A 234 -1.27 -8.38 -14.24
C THR A 234 -0.01 -9.24 -14.24
N LEU A 235 -0.05 -10.40 -13.60
CA LEU A 235 1.07 -11.34 -13.64
C LEU A 235 1.33 -11.86 -15.06
N ALA A 236 0.27 -12.24 -15.78
CA ALA A 236 0.37 -12.69 -17.17
C ALA A 236 0.90 -11.57 -18.08
N PHE A 237 0.36 -10.35 -17.95
CA PHE A 237 0.83 -9.17 -18.67
C PHE A 237 2.32 -8.90 -18.42
N PHE A 238 2.75 -8.95 -17.16
CA PHE A 238 4.15 -8.76 -16.80
C PHE A 238 5.07 -9.73 -17.54
N PHE A 239 4.80 -11.03 -17.48
CA PHE A 239 5.64 -12.01 -18.15
C PHE A 239 5.57 -11.91 -19.67
N MET A 240 4.40 -11.59 -20.25
CA MET A 240 4.28 -11.32 -21.68
C MET A 240 5.19 -10.15 -22.11
N MET A 241 5.17 -9.04 -21.36
CA MET A 241 5.97 -7.86 -21.66
C MET A 241 7.47 -8.12 -21.47
N VAL A 242 7.86 -8.80 -20.38
CA VAL A 242 9.25 -9.19 -20.14
C VAL A 242 9.77 -10.06 -21.28
N ASN A 243 9.02 -11.08 -21.69
CA ASN A 243 9.41 -11.93 -22.82
C ASN A 243 9.53 -11.11 -24.11
N THR A 244 8.57 -10.22 -24.39
CA THR A 244 8.61 -9.36 -25.58
C THR A 244 9.85 -8.48 -25.61
N TRP A 245 10.20 -7.85 -24.48
CA TRP A 245 11.36 -6.96 -24.38
C TRP A 245 12.68 -7.73 -24.49
N VAL A 246 12.78 -8.88 -23.84
CA VAL A 246 13.97 -9.73 -23.90
C VAL A 246 14.16 -10.30 -25.31
N GLN A 247 13.09 -10.76 -25.98
CA GLN A 247 13.15 -11.24 -27.37
C GLN A 247 13.56 -10.13 -28.35
N ALA A 248 13.14 -8.89 -28.12
CA ALA A 248 13.50 -7.75 -28.97
C ALA A 248 15.01 -7.42 -28.94
N LEU A 249 15.75 -7.94 -27.96
CA LEU A 249 17.20 -7.79 -27.89
C LEU A 249 17.96 -8.74 -28.82
N ASP A 250 17.28 -9.73 -29.43
CA ASP A 250 17.84 -10.69 -30.38
C ASP A 250 19.13 -11.39 -29.85
N LEU A 251 19.04 -11.89 -28.62
CA LEU A 251 20.17 -12.46 -27.90
C LEU A 251 20.39 -13.93 -28.24
N ALA A 252 21.62 -14.41 -28.01
CA ALA A 252 21.88 -15.84 -28.03
C ALA A 252 21.04 -16.55 -26.94
N PRO A 253 20.50 -17.76 -27.19
CA PRO A 253 19.55 -18.42 -26.28
C PRO A 253 20.04 -18.56 -24.84
N ALA A 254 21.34 -18.81 -24.64
CA ALA A 254 21.92 -18.92 -23.30
C ALA A 254 21.91 -17.59 -22.51
N ILE A 255 22.02 -16.46 -23.20
CA ILE A 255 22.00 -15.13 -22.59
C ILE A 255 20.55 -14.70 -22.35
N GLU A 256 19.66 -14.97 -23.32
CA GLU A 256 18.22 -14.77 -23.16
C GLU A 256 17.68 -15.48 -21.92
N GLN A 257 18.02 -16.77 -21.77
CA GLN A 257 17.63 -17.56 -20.62
C GLN A 257 18.21 -17.01 -19.31
N ALA A 258 19.48 -16.60 -19.31
CA ALA A 258 20.11 -15.96 -18.16
C ALA A 258 19.44 -14.64 -17.75
N MET A 259 18.87 -13.89 -18.70
CA MET A 259 18.08 -12.70 -18.37
C MET A 259 16.78 -13.07 -17.63
N LEU A 260 16.04 -14.05 -18.17
CA LEU A 260 14.72 -14.45 -17.67
C LEU A 260 14.79 -15.22 -16.34
N ASP A 261 15.77 -16.11 -16.19
CA ASP A 261 15.87 -17.05 -15.06
C ASP A 261 16.71 -16.51 -13.89
N ASP A 262 17.61 -15.57 -14.14
CA ASP A 262 18.57 -15.08 -13.13
C ASP A 262 18.59 -13.56 -12.97
N LEU A 263 18.87 -12.80 -14.04
CA LEU A 263 19.12 -11.34 -13.92
C LEU A 263 17.86 -10.56 -13.52
N ILE A 264 16.76 -10.69 -14.27
CA ILE A 264 15.50 -9.98 -13.98
C ILE A 264 14.94 -10.39 -12.61
N PRO A 265 14.85 -11.70 -12.26
CA PRO A 265 14.41 -12.13 -10.94
C PRO A 265 15.27 -11.53 -9.82
N ALA A 266 16.59 -11.54 -9.95
CA ALA A 266 17.50 -10.97 -8.94
C ALA A 266 17.24 -9.48 -8.72
N LEU A 267 17.19 -8.71 -9.81
CA LEU A 267 16.93 -7.27 -9.77
C LEU A 267 15.53 -6.94 -9.22
N TYR A 268 14.54 -7.78 -9.47
CA TYR A 268 13.22 -7.66 -8.84
C TYR A 268 13.30 -7.91 -7.33
N LEU A 269 13.94 -9.00 -6.90
CA LEU A 269 14.08 -9.35 -5.48
C LEU A 269 14.84 -8.26 -4.70
N GLU A 270 15.81 -7.59 -5.30
CA GLU A 270 16.47 -6.42 -4.69
C GLU A 270 15.54 -5.25 -4.46
N ARG A 271 14.64 -4.95 -5.41
CA ARG A 271 13.61 -3.91 -5.26
C ARG A 271 12.66 -4.26 -4.12
N VAL A 272 12.26 -5.53 -4.01
CA VAL A 272 11.42 -6.00 -2.90
C VAL A 272 12.17 -5.88 -1.57
N ALA A 273 13.45 -6.27 -1.53
CA ALA A 273 14.28 -6.15 -0.34
C ALA A 273 14.44 -4.68 0.11
N ALA A 274 14.64 -3.76 -0.84
CA ALA A 274 14.78 -2.33 -0.57
C ALA A 274 13.50 -1.72 0.02
N ARG A 275 12.32 -2.24 -0.38
CA ARG A 275 11.01 -1.83 0.14
C ARG A 275 10.65 -2.51 1.47
N SER A 276 11.39 -3.55 1.88
CA SER A 276 11.12 -4.28 3.12
C SER A 276 11.54 -3.49 4.36
N THR A 277 10.59 -3.27 5.26
CA THR A 277 10.80 -2.57 6.54
C THR A 277 11.57 -3.43 7.54
N ARG A 278 11.38 -4.75 7.53
CA ARG A 278 11.99 -5.69 8.48
C ARG A 278 13.37 -6.16 8.02
N ALA A 279 14.31 -6.26 8.95
CA ALA A 279 15.69 -6.64 8.66
C ALA A 279 15.80 -8.08 8.13
N GLU A 280 15.18 -9.05 8.80
CA GLU A 280 15.27 -10.47 8.44
C GLU A 280 14.78 -10.76 7.01
N PRO A 281 13.57 -10.34 6.58
CA PRO A 281 13.14 -10.53 5.19
C PRO A 281 14.03 -9.78 4.18
N ARG A 282 14.51 -8.59 4.53
CA ARG A 282 15.40 -7.80 3.67
C ARG A 282 16.73 -8.51 3.41
N HIS A 283 17.37 -9.05 4.45
CA HIS A 283 18.63 -9.79 4.31
C HIS A 283 18.43 -11.08 3.52
N ARG A 284 17.35 -11.82 3.80
CA ARG A 284 17.00 -13.04 3.07
C ARG A 284 16.79 -12.78 1.57
N LEU A 285 16.03 -11.76 1.21
CA LEU A 285 15.80 -11.41 -0.20
C LEU A 285 17.07 -10.94 -0.91
N ARG A 286 17.95 -10.18 -0.23
CA ARG A 286 19.27 -9.81 -0.78
C ARG A 286 20.16 -11.03 -1.01
N ALA A 287 20.17 -11.98 -0.08
CA ALA A 287 20.92 -13.22 -0.23
C ALA A 287 20.39 -14.04 -1.43
N LEU A 288 19.07 -14.08 -1.61
CA LEU A 288 18.43 -14.75 -2.73
C LEU A 288 18.74 -14.07 -4.08
N SER A 289 18.73 -12.74 -4.13
CA SER A 289 19.22 -11.98 -5.30
C SER A 289 20.68 -12.35 -5.61
N ALA A 290 21.57 -12.26 -4.61
CA ALA A 290 22.98 -12.55 -4.79
C ALA A 290 23.22 -14.00 -5.27
N GLN A 291 22.42 -14.97 -4.80
CA GLN A 291 22.47 -16.35 -5.26
C GLN A 291 22.13 -16.48 -6.75
N ARG A 292 21.14 -15.72 -7.23
CA ARG A 292 20.75 -15.68 -8.66
C ARG A 292 21.79 -14.97 -9.53
N LEU A 293 22.45 -13.95 -9.00
CA LEU A 293 23.51 -13.23 -9.73
C LEU A 293 24.84 -13.99 -9.80
N ALA A 294 25.11 -14.89 -8.84
CA ALA A 294 26.40 -15.56 -8.72
C ALA A 294 26.83 -16.35 -9.99
N PRO A 295 25.96 -17.12 -10.68
CA PRO A 295 26.31 -17.78 -11.94
C PRO A 295 26.71 -16.79 -13.04
N LEU A 296 26.00 -15.65 -13.13
CA LEU A 296 26.24 -14.63 -14.15
C LEU A 296 27.62 -13.98 -14.00
N GLN A 297 28.16 -13.93 -12.78
CA GLN A 297 29.46 -13.33 -12.46
C GLN A 297 30.65 -14.23 -12.79
N GLN A 298 30.43 -15.51 -13.13
CA GLN A 298 31.50 -16.43 -13.50
C GLN A 298 32.09 -16.07 -14.86
N LEU A 299 33.42 -16.01 -14.97
CA LEU A 299 34.12 -15.66 -16.22
C LEU A 299 33.78 -16.58 -17.40
N SER A 300 33.39 -17.83 -17.12
CA SER A 300 32.96 -18.80 -18.13
C SER A 300 31.53 -18.58 -18.65
N HIS A 301 30.74 -17.72 -17.99
CA HIS A 301 29.35 -17.50 -18.36
C HIS A 301 29.28 -16.73 -19.70
N PRO A 302 28.40 -17.10 -20.65
CA PRO A 302 28.30 -16.44 -21.95
C PRO A 302 28.11 -14.92 -21.87
N ILE A 303 27.38 -14.44 -20.87
CA ILE A 303 27.16 -13.00 -20.64
C ILE A 303 28.47 -12.22 -20.40
N GLN A 304 29.50 -12.86 -19.82
CA GLN A 304 30.80 -12.23 -19.54
C GLN A 304 31.66 -12.06 -20.80
N SER A 305 31.32 -12.76 -21.89
CA SER A 305 31.99 -12.57 -23.19
C SER A 305 31.54 -11.32 -23.94
N LEU A 306 30.39 -10.75 -23.54
CA LEU A 306 29.88 -9.50 -24.10
C LEU A 306 30.73 -8.30 -23.66
N ASP A 307 30.78 -7.28 -24.51
CA ASP A 307 31.46 -6.04 -24.17
C ASP A 307 30.77 -5.32 -22.99
N PRO A 308 31.47 -4.42 -22.28
CA PRO A 308 30.91 -3.73 -21.12
C PRO A 308 29.67 -2.87 -21.41
N GLN A 309 29.55 -2.29 -22.60
CA GLN A 309 28.40 -1.44 -22.95
C GLN A 309 27.16 -2.29 -23.14
N THR A 310 27.29 -3.41 -23.87
CA THR A 310 26.19 -4.37 -24.03
C THR A 310 25.74 -4.93 -22.69
N ARG A 311 26.67 -5.36 -21.81
CA ARG A 311 26.31 -5.84 -20.46
C ARG A 311 25.55 -4.79 -19.66
N HIS A 312 26.00 -3.53 -19.69
CA HIS A 312 25.32 -2.45 -19.00
C HIS A 312 23.91 -2.21 -19.57
N HIS A 313 23.75 -2.28 -20.89
CA HIS A 313 22.44 -2.18 -21.52
C HIS A 313 21.50 -3.33 -21.10
N LEU A 314 21.99 -4.57 -21.03
CA LEU A 314 21.19 -5.71 -20.54
C LEU A 314 20.77 -5.53 -19.08
N GLU A 315 21.66 -5.02 -18.22
CA GLU A 315 21.32 -4.69 -16.83
C GLU A 315 20.26 -3.59 -16.74
N GLN A 316 20.33 -2.57 -17.59
CA GLN A 316 19.32 -1.51 -17.67
C GLN A 316 17.96 -2.09 -18.06
N VAL A 317 17.88 -2.85 -19.15
CA VAL A 317 16.63 -3.47 -19.61
C VAL A 317 16.08 -4.44 -18.57
N ALA A 318 16.94 -5.24 -17.94
CA ALA A 318 16.51 -6.12 -16.86
C ALA A 318 15.97 -5.35 -15.64
N GLY A 319 16.55 -4.18 -15.36
CA GLY A 319 16.03 -3.23 -14.38
C GLY A 319 14.64 -2.71 -14.75
N GLU A 320 14.46 -2.27 -15.99
CA GLU A 320 13.16 -1.81 -16.49
C GLU A 320 12.09 -2.91 -16.44
N CYS A 321 12.46 -4.15 -16.83
CA CYS A 321 11.62 -5.33 -16.67
C CYS A 321 11.20 -5.51 -15.20
N ALA A 322 12.16 -5.50 -14.27
CA ALA A 322 11.87 -5.64 -12.84
C ALA A 322 11.01 -4.50 -12.26
N ASP A 323 11.06 -3.31 -12.87
CA ASP A 323 10.24 -2.16 -12.51
C ASP A 323 8.84 -2.18 -13.14
N LEU A 324 8.54 -3.05 -14.10
CA LEU A 324 7.22 -3.15 -14.71
C LEU A 324 6.16 -3.62 -13.72
N PHE A 325 6.49 -4.59 -12.84
CA PHE A 325 5.52 -5.13 -11.90
C PHE A 325 5.27 -4.19 -10.71
N GLN A 326 4.18 -3.44 -10.80
CA GLN A 326 3.77 -2.47 -9.78
C GLN A 326 2.60 -2.96 -8.94
N ARG A 327 2.93 -3.43 -7.73
CA ARG A 327 2.00 -4.02 -6.76
C ARG A 327 1.03 -3.06 -6.10
N SER A 328 1.45 -1.80 -5.94
CA SER A 328 0.69 -0.82 -5.18
C SER A 328 0.93 0.58 -5.68
N SER A 329 -0.10 1.41 -5.56
CA SER A 329 -0.07 2.86 -5.71
C SER A 329 0.26 3.57 -4.38
N SER A 330 0.84 2.87 -3.39
CA SER A 330 1.09 3.39 -2.02
C SER A 330 1.82 4.73 -1.96
N CYS A 331 2.65 5.07 -2.96
CA CYS A 331 3.27 6.38 -3.05
C CYS A 331 2.25 7.49 -3.36
N VAL A 332 1.23 7.22 -4.19
CA VAL A 332 0.08 8.09 -4.45
C VAL A 332 -0.71 8.27 -3.16
N GLU A 333 -1.02 7.18 -2.46
CA GLU A 333 -1.72 7.20 -1.16
C GLU A 333 -0.98 8.04 -0.11
N GLY A 334 0.35 7.87 0.00
CA GLY A 334 1.18 8.65 0.91
C GLY A 334 1.22 10.14 0.57
N ARG A 335 1.29 10.48 -0.72
CA ARG A 335 1.23 11.88 -1.20
C ARG A 335 -0.15 12.49 -0.91
N ASN A 336 -1.22 11.74 -1.16
CA ASN A 336 -2.59 12.16 -0.85
C ASN A 336 -2.77 12.42 0.65
N GLY A 337 -2.27 11.52 1.51
CA GLY A 337 -2.25 11.71 2.95
C GLY A 337 -1.47 12.95 3.39
N PHE A 338 -0.29 13.19 2.82
CA PHE A 338 0.48 14.42 3.05
C PHE A 338 -0.31 15.68 2.68
N LEU A 339 -0.93 15.72 1.50
CA LEU A 339 -1.71 16.86 1.04
C LEU A 339 -2.95 17.10 1.91
N ALA A 340 -3.62 16.02 2.36
CA ALA A 340 -4.75 16.11 3.27
C ALA A 340 -4.33 16.72 4.62
N LEU A 341 -3.25 16.21 5.24
CA LEU A 341 -2.69 16.76 6.47
C LEU A 341 -2.29 18.23 6.30
N TYR A 342 -1.66 18.56 5.18
CA TYR A 342 -1.26 19.93 4.86
C TYR A 342 -2.47 20.87 4.76
N GLN A 343 -3.55 20.41 4.11
CA GLN A 343 -4.79 21.16 4.01
C GLN A 343 -5.47 21.35 5.38
N HIS A 344 -5.49 20.32 6.22
CA HIS A 344 -6.03 20.42 7.58
C HIS A 344 -5.23 21.39 8.45
N GLY A 345 -3.89 21.32 8.41
CA GLY A 345 -3.02 22.17 9.25
C GLY A 345 -2.91 23.64 8.81
N HIS A 346 -3.09 23.94 7.52
CA HIS A 346 -2.94 25.30 6.97
C HIS A 346 -4.25 25.94 6.47
N HIS A 347 -5.41 25.35 6.81
CA HIS A 347 -6.76 25.82 6.48
C HIS A 347 -7.11 26.05 4.99
N ARG A 348 -6.15 25.94 4.04
CA ARG A 348 -6.36 25.91 2.58
C ARG A 348 -5.07 25.52 1.85
N LEU A 349 -5.14 24.50 1.01
CA LEU A 349 -4.18 24.29 -0.09
C LEU A 349 -4.74 24.95 -1.35
N GLY A 350 -4.13 26.06 -1.78
CA GLY A 350 -4.51 26.76 -3.02
C GLY A 350 -3.79 26.19 -4.25
N PRO A 351 -4.31 26.38 -5.47
CA PRO A 351 -3.75 25.82 -6.70
C PRO A 351 -2.26 26.15 -6.91
N SER A 352 -1.87 27.42 -6.72
CA SER A 352 -0.47 27.83 -6.85
C SER A 352 0.44 27.15 -5.82
N LYS A 353 -0.05 26.95 -4.61
CA LYS A 353 0.72 26.30 -3.54
C LYS A 353 0.90 24.81 -3.82
N GLN A 354 -0.12 24.17 -4.38
CA GLN A 354 -0.04 22.79 -4.83
C GLN A 354 1.00 22.64 -5.94
N GLN A 355 0.96 23.49 -6.98
CA GLN A 355 1.97 23.49 -8.05
C GLN A 355 3.40 23.64 -7.50
N VAL A 356 3.60 24.51 -6.51
CA VAL A 356 4.90 24.64 -5.82
C VAL A 356 5.29 23.36 -5.09
N LEU A 357 4.37 22.72 -4.36
CA LEU A 357 4.65 21.44 -3.69
C LEU A 357 4.93 20.31 -4.69
N THR A 358 4.31 20.32 -5.87
CA THR A 358 4.59 19.37 -6.95
C THR A 358 5.99 19.63 -7.53
N ALA A 359 6.34 20.88 -7.80
CA ALA A 359 7.67 21.26 -8.31
C ALA A 359 8.79 20.92 -7.30
N LEU A 360 8.58 21.20 -6.01
CA LEU A 360 9.51 20.82 -4.95
C LEU A 360 9.69 19.29 -4.88
N HIS A 361 8.59 18.54 -4.98
CA HIS A 361 8.64 17.08 -5.01
C HIS A 361 9.45 16.56 -6.20
N ASN A 362 9.18 17.08 -7.40
CA ASN A 362 9.83 16.59 -8.62
C ASN A 362 11.31 16.99 -8.72
N PHE A 363 11.66 18.23 -8.34
CA PHE A 363 12.95 18.86 -8.67
C PHE A 363 13.81 19.25 -7.45
N ALA A 364 13.35 19.08 -6.21
CA ALA A 364 14.15 19.44 -5.03
C ALA A 364 14.31 18.32 -4.00
N ILE A 365 13.26 17.52 -3.77
CA ILE A 365 13.33 16.42 -2.80
C ILE A 365 14.18 15.28 -3.39
N LYS A 366 15.23 14.92 -2.66
CA LYS A 366 16.17 13.85 -3.02
C LYS A 366 15.89 12.57 -2.24
N ARG A 367 16.06 11.42 -2.89
CA ARG A 367 16.12 10.10 -2.23
C ARG A 367 17.48 9.93 -1.49
N PRO A 368 17.64 8.88 -0.67
CA PRO A 368 18.93 8.58 -0.04
C PRO A 368 20.08 8.37 -1.05
N ASP A 369 19.76 8.00 -2.28
CA ASP A 369 20.70 7.90 -3.40
C ASP A 369 21.13 9.26 -3.98
N GLY A 370 20.59 10.37 -3.48
CA GLY A 370 20.91 11.73 -3.91
C GLY A 370 20.14 12.24 -5.12
N THR A 371 19.27 11.43 -5.74
CA THR A 371 18.55 11.78 -6.97
C THR A 371 17.16 12.37 -6.72
N THR A 372 16.72 13.30 -7.57
CA THR A 372 15.35 13.82 -7.60
C THR A 372 14.42 12.92 -8.41
N ALA A 373 13.11 13.14 -8.33
CA ALA A 373 12.17 12.38 -9.16
C ALA A 373 12.33 12.70 -10.65
N ALA A 374 12.61 13.96 -10.99
CA ALA A 374 12.89 14.37 -12.35
C ALA A 374 14.16 13.71 -12.91
N GLU A 375 15.24 13.64 -12.13
CA GLU A 375 16.48 12.99 -12.59
C GLU A 375 16.27 11.52 -12.94
N ARG A 376 15.47 10.81 -12.14
CA ARG A 376 15.11 9.41 -12.41
C ARG A 376 14.17 9.25 -13.60
N PHE A 377 13.23 10.17 -13.78
CA PHE A 377 12.25 10.12 -14.87
C PHE A 377 12.91 10.41 -16.22
N PHE A 378 13.73 11.46 -16.30
CA PHE A 378 14.39 11.88 -17.53
C PHE A 378 15.75 11.19 -17.75
N ALA A 379 16.20 10.38 -16.80
CA ALA A 379 17.53 9.76 -16.77
C ALA A 379 18.69 10.76 -16.97
N GLN A 380 18.48 12.02 -16.57
CA GLN A 380 19.42 13.13 -16.80
C GLN A 380 19.39 14.13 -15.64
N PRO A 381 20.54 14.75 -15.30
CA PRO A 381 20.58 15.82 -14.32
C PRO A 381 19.79 17.04 -14.80
N HIS A 382 19.21 17.79 -13.86
CA HIS A 382 18.58 19.08 -14.15
C HIS A 382 19.24 20.20 -13.33
N PRO A 383 19.13 21.47 -13.75
CA PRO A 383 19.68 22.59 -12.98
C PRO A 383 19.01 22.71 -11.60
N SER A 384 19.72 23.27 -10.63
CA SER A 384 19.22 23.43 -9.26
C SER A 384 17.96 24.30 -9.22
N LEU A 385 16.86 23.76 -8.68
CA LEU A 385 15.62 24.52 -8.51
C LEU A 385 15.84 25.76 -7.63
N PHE A 386 16.67 25.64 -6.58
CA PHE A 386 16.96 26.75 -5.69
C PHE A 386 17.68 27.89 -6.40
N GLU A 387 18.67 27.57 -7.24
CA GLU A 387 19.40 28.57 -8.02
C GLU A 387 18.48 29.26 -9.04
N GLN A 388 17.64 28.50 -9.74
CA GLN A 388 16.65 29.06 -10.67
C GLN A 388 15.64 29.98 -9.97
N VAL A 389 15.21 29.62 -8.76
CA VAL A 389 14.31 30.47 -7.96
C VAL A 389 15.03 31.74 -7.53
N LEU A 390 16.27 31.64 -7.05
CA LEU A 390 17.06 32.80 -6.65
C LEU A 390 17.29 33.78 -7.81
N GLU A 391 17.57 33.28 -9.00
CA GLU A 391 17.77 34.10 -10.19
C GLU A 391 16.51 34.89 -10.60
N ARG A 392 15.32 34.30 -10.39
CA ARG A 392 14.03 34.88 -10.78
C ARG A 392 13.34 35.65 -9.67
N MET A 393 13.75 35.47 -8.41
CA MET A 393 13.10 36.09 -7.27
C MET A 393 13.44 37.57 -7.22
N PRO A 394 12.44 38.48 -7.20
CA PRO A 394 12.71 39.89 -7.01
C PRO A 394 13.35 40.12 -5.64
N TRP A 395 14.30 41.06 -5.59
CA TRP A 395 14.91 41.45 -4.32
C TRP A 395 13.83 41.86 -3.31
N PRO A 396 13.95 41.43 -2.04
CA PRO A 396 12.98 41.80 -1.02
C PRO A 396 12.87 43.32 -0.93
N ALA A 397 11.64 43.80 -0.80
CA ALA A 397 11.38 45.22 -0.62
C ALA A 397 12.19 45.73 0.58
N ARG A 398 12.78 46.94 0.44
CA ARG A 398 13.52 47.56 1.55
C ARG A 398 12.62 47.62 2.79
N PRO A 399 13.17 47.36 4.01
CA PRO A 399 12.40 47.47 5.23
C PRO A 399 11.66 48.81 5.28
N ALA A 400 10.36 48.76 5.58
CA ALA A 400 9.55 49.97 5.68
C ALA A 400 10.23 50.95 6.65
N ARG A 401 10.46 52.19 6.19
CA ARG A 401 11.00 53.24 7.07
C ARG A 401 10.10 53.33 8.29
N ARG A 402 10.70 53.23 9.49
CA ARG A 402 10.01 53.36 10.77
C ARG A 402 9.15 54.62 10.71
N ARG A 403 7.83 54.49 10.84
CA ARG A 403 6.95 55.66 10.90
C ARG A 403 7.44 56.54 12.05
N PRO A 404 7.60 57.87 11.85
CA PRO A 404 8.01 58.75 12.93
C PRO A 404 7.02 58.58 14.08
N ARG A 405 7.56 58.30 15.27
CA ARG A 405 6.76 58.15 16.47
C ARG A 405 6.07 59.49 16.70
N GLN A 406 4.74 59.52 16.75
CA GLN A 406 4.00 60.74 17.05
C GLN A 406 4.60 61.37 18.30
N ALA A 407 4.98 62.64 18.21
CA ALA A 407 5.46 63.39 19.36
C ALA A 407 4.38 63.33 20.44
N ARG A 408 4.70 62.79 21.62
CA ARG A 408 3.78 62.80 22.76
C ARG A 408 3.50 64.27 23.09
N GLN A 409 2.23 64.68 22.98
CA GLN A 409 1.83 66.00 23.41
C GLN A 409 2.10 66.12 24.93
N PRO A 410 2.74 67.20 25.39
CA PRO A 410 2.94 67.43 26.80
C PRO A 410 1.59 67.55 27.50
N TYR A 411 1.40 66.79 28.58
CA TYR A 411 0.14 66.68 29.33
C TYR A 411 -0.28 67.96 30.08
N LEU A 412 0.56 68.99 30.07
CA LEU A 412 0.36 70.23 30.82
C LEU A 412 0.38 71.42 29.85
N VAL A 413 -0.59 71.46 28.93
CA VAL A 413 -0.90 72.70 28.22
C VAL A 413 -1.85 73.49 29.13
N PRO A 414 -1.49 74.72 29.58
CA PRO A 414 -2.40 75.53 30.39
C PRO A 414 -3.61 75.90 29.54
N VAL A 415 -4.81 75.66 30.07
CA VAL A 415 -6.05 76.20 29.50
C VAL A 415 -6.02 77.70 29.72
N ALA A 416 -6.07 78.48 28.64
CA ALA A 416 -6.17 79.93 28.72
C ALA A 416 -7.48 80.31 29.44
N ALA A 417 -7.38 81.20 30.43
CA ALA A 417 -8.49 81.73 31.21
C ALA A 417 -9.33 82.73 30.42
#